data_AF-A0A6J8C069-F1
#
_entry.id   AF-A0A6J8C069-F1
#
_cell.length_a   1.000
_cell.length_b   1.000
_cell.length_c   1.000
_cell.angle_alpha   90.00
_cell.angle_beta   90.00
_cell.angle_gamma   90.00
#
_symmetry.space_group_name_H-M   'P 1'
#
loop_
_entity.id
_entity.type
_entity.pdbx_description
1 polymer ?
#
loop_
_entity_poly.entity_id
_entity_poly.type
_entity_poly.pdbx_seq_one_letter_code
_entity_poly.pdbx_strand_id
1 'polypeptide(L)'
;MSAVKGTPILISAVPLVDTDLPPRYEDYVEKTSLTLNFDNETIMTAVDSDQSDDSDGSSALFASFIKVHDNVTQFYTTNYKPIWKILYVSLFIGYLAYFIAAMVKCSVDKVRDPTPLLVLTIVVLALFVIWFIRKRFEEELYKTFIQPVIDCFTSKQKLQMFVKILFMITVIIGMITLVVTSVWNRPQNLISLAGMAVFLIILLIFSAHPTKVNWRPVLGGFTLQFFFAAVILKWSVGFQIFEFLGKQVQTFLMFTDKGTEFVFGQKYTEHLFAMKILPVVVFFSCAISVLYYVGAMQIVIGKIAWIMRVTLGTTAAESLCAAGNIFVGQTEAPILIGPFLGLMTKSELNAVMTGGFATIAGGVLAAYISFGVPAEHLLCASVMNAPCALAVSKLLYPETEESKLKTTADLQQEEKRERNILEAAAAGASASIKLVANIAANLIAFIAMLEFVNAVLSWFGSFVGVPTLSFQIICSYVLMPLAYYICLMC
;
A
#
# COMPACT_ATOMS: atom_id res chain seq x y z
N MET A 1 -14.50 -46.78 44.39
CA MET A 1 -14.82 -48.23 44.30
C MET A 1 -14.42 -48.71 42.91
N SER A 2 -13.89 -49.94 42.76
CA SER A 2 -13.39 -50.52 41.49
C SER A 2 -14.30 -50.28 40.27
N ALA A 3 -13.86 -49.99 39.03
CA ALA A 3 -12.72 -50.42 38.18
C ALA A 3 -13.10 -51.44 37.09
N VAL A 4 -13.03 -50.99 35.82
CA VAL A 4 -12.87 -51.75 34.54
C VAL A 4 -12.25 -50.75 33.54
N LYS A 5 -11.14 -50.93 32.78
CA LYS A 5 -10.09 -51.97 32.60
C LYS A 5 -10.14 -52.82 31.30
N GLY A 6 -9.60 -52.26 30.21
CA GLY A 6 -9.23 -52.95 28.95
C GLY A 6 -9.54 -52.11 27.70
N THR A 7 -8.68 -51.98 26.67
CA THR A 7 -7.30 -52.47 26.44
C THR A 7 -6.65 -51.60 25.33
N PRO A 8 -5.33 -51.29 25.35
CA PRO A 8 -4.70 -50.47 24.30
C PRO A 8 -4.23 -51.30 23.09
N ILE A 9 -4.15 -50.67 21.91
CA ILE A 9 -3.51 -51.23 20.70
C ILE A 9 -2.10 -50.64 20.57
N LEU A 10 -1.11 -51.48 20.28
CA LEU A 10 0.32 -51.15 20.36
C LEU A 10 1.07 -51.73 19.15
N ILE A 11 1.57 -50.85 18.28
CA ILE A 11 2.49 -51.10 17.15
C ILE A 11 3.22 -49.76 16.91
N SER A 12 4.53 -49.62 16.71
CA SER A 12 5.71 -50.45 17.02
C SER A 12 6.89 -49.49 17.16
N ALA A 13 7.87 -49.76 18.02
CA ALA A 13 9.06 -48.92 18.12
C ALA A 13 10.03 -49.16 16.95
N VAL A 14 10.68 -48.10 16.48
CA VAL A 14 11.81 -48.08 15.52
C VAL A 14 12.86 -47.14 16.13
N PRO A 15 14.17 -47.49 16.13
CA PRO A 15 15.14 -46.87 17.02
C PRO A 15 15.61 -45.48 16.57
N LEU A 16 16.11 -44.72 17.55
CA LEU A 16 16.88 -43.48 17.34
C LEU A 16 18.19 -43.80 16.59
N VAL A 17 18.47 -43.02 15.55
CA VAL A 17 19.75 -42.97 14.81
C VAL A 17 20.15 -41.49 14.70
N ASP A 18 21.46 -41.26 14.59
CA ASP A 18 22.14 -40.03 14.98
C ASP A 18 21.77 -38.73 14.26
N THR A 19 22.21 -37.64 14.89
CA THR A 19 22.13 -36.26 14.41
C THR A 19 23.00 -36.02 13.17
N ASP A 20 22.37 -35.57 12.09
CA ASP A 20 23.03 -34.77 11.05
C ASP A 20 22.24 -33.48 10.79
N LEU A 21 22.95 -32.41 10.42
CA LEU A 21 22.36 -31.09 10.19
C LEU A 21 21.40 -31.10 8.98
N PRO A 22 20.37 -30.23 8.93
CA PRO A 22 19.61 -30.04 7.70
C PRO A 22 20.53 -29.57 6.56
N PRO A 23 20.37 -30.09 5.33
CA PRO A 23 21.23 -29.76 4.21
C PRO A 23 21.13 -28.29 3.80
N ARG A 24 22.17 -27.80 3.14
CA ARG A 24 22.29 -26.40 2.71
C ARG A 24 21.27 -26.10 1.61
N TYR A 25 20.84 -24.84 1.54
CA TYR A 25 19.87 -24.34 0.55
C TYR A 25 20.32 -24.54 -0.92
N GLU A 26 21.61 -24.82 -1.15
CA GLU A 26 22.18 -25.12 -2.46
C GLU A 26 21.59 -26.40 -3.10
N ASP A 27 21.21 -27.42 -2.31
CA ASP A 27 20.74 -28.73 -2.82
C ASP A 27 19.31 -28.73 -3.40
N TYR A 28 18.51 -27.68 -3.16
CA TYR A 28 17.14 -27.58 -3.69
C TYR A 28 17.06 -26.92 -5.07
N VAL A 29 18.13 -26.26 -5.52
CA VAL A 29 18.15 -25.55 -6.82
C VAL A 29 18.28 -26.51 -8.00
N GLU A 30 18.92 -27.66 -7.80
CA GLU A 30 19.35 -28.57 -8.87
C GLU A 30 18.23 -29.47 -9.47
N LYS A 31 17.00 -29.44 -8.92
CA LYS A 31 15.90 -30.36 -9.32
C LYS A 31 14.60 -29.71 -9.77
N THR A 32 14.56 -28.40 -9.99
CA THR A 32 13.38 -27.75 -10.62
C THR A 32 13.74 -26.69 -11.67
N SER A 33 15.00 -26.65 -12.11
CA SER A 33 15.41 -25.98 -13.33
C SER A 33 15.19 -26.90 -14.53
N LEU A 34 14.00 -26.83 -15.14
CA LEU A 34 13.82 -27.22 -16.55
C LEU A 34 14.43 -26.11 -17.43
N THR A 35 15.73 -25.89 -17.24
CA THR A 35 16.57 -25.15 -18.18
C THR A 35 16.60 -25.96 -19.46
N LEU A 36 15.88 -25.48 -20.48
CA LEU A 36 16.23 -25.72 -21.87
C LEU A 36 17.59 -25.07 -22.11
N ASN A 37 18.63 -25.79 -21.71
CA ASN A 37 20.02 -25.47 -21.97
C ASN A 37 20.21 -25.69 -23.47
N PHE A 38 19.98 -24.64 -24.26
CA PHE A 38 20.49 -24.58 -25.62
C PHE A 38 21.99 -24.33 -25.54
N ASP A 39 22.73 -25.38 -25.19
CA ASP A 39 24.17 -25.41 -25.28
C ASP A 39 24.55 -25.26 -26.76
N ASN A 40 25.31 -24.21 -27.09
CA ASN A 40 25.68 -23.88 -28.46
C ASN A 40 26.45 -25.02 -29.17
N GLU A 41 27.09 -25.93 -28.42
CA GLU A 41 27.75 -27.12 -28.95
C GLU A 41 26.75 -28.19 -29.46
N THR A 42 25.56 -28.30 -28.85
CA THR A 42 24.52 -29.26 -29.29
C THR A 42 23.84 -28.79 -30.57
N ILE A 43 23.74 -27.49 -30.81
CA ILE A 43 23.23 -26.95 -32.08
C ILE A 43 24.24 -27.18 -33.21
N MET A 44 25.55 -26.96 -32.98
CA MET A 44 26.57 -27.26 -34.00
C MET A 44 26.59 -28.74 -34.39
N THR A 45 26.51 -29.65 -33.42
CA THR A 45 26.54 -31.10 -33.69
C THR A 45 25.25 -31.64 -34.31
N ALA A 46 24.09 -31.02 -34.07
CA ALA A 46 22.83 -31.39 -34.73
C ALA A 46 22.70 -30.85 -36.17
N VAL A 47 23.42 -29.78 -36.52
CA VAL A 47 23.43 -29.22 -37.89
C VAL A 47 24.38 -30.00 -38.81
N ASP A 48 25.48 -30.54 -38.29
CA ASP A 48 26.46 -31.33 -39.08
C ASP A 48 25.95 -32.72 -39.51
N SER A 49 24.82 -33.22 -38.99
CA SER A 49 24.33 -34.59 -39.24
C SER A 49 23.14 -34.71 -40.22
N ASP A 50 22.48 -33.61 -40.61
CA ASP A 50 21.28 -33.63 -41.47
C ASP A 50 21.33 -32.53 -42.56
N GLN A 51 22.27 -32.62 -43.50
CA GLN A 51 22.12 -31.99 -44.82
C GLN A 51 23.00 -32.63 -45.90
N SER A 52 22.45 -33.67 -46.54
CA SER A 52 22.84 -34.07 -47.89
C SER A 52 22.17 -33.15 -48.92
N ASP A 53 23.00 -32.48 -49.71
CA ASP A 53 22.69 -31.76 -50.96
C ASP A 53 21.72 -30.54 -50.90
N ASP A 54 22.04 -29.54 -51.73
CA ASP A 54 21.24 -28.35 -52.07
C ASP A 54 20.87 -27.33 -50.96
N SER A 55 21.81 -26.46 -50.54
CA SER A 55 21.61 -24.97 -50.50
C SER A 55 22.77 -24.17 -49.86
N ASP A 56 23.94 -24.17 -50.51
CA ASP A 56 25.18 -23.47 -50.07
C ASP A 56 25.02 -21.95 -49.78
N GLY A 57 23.96 -21.31 -50.31
CA GLY A 57 23.64 -19.90 -50.03
C GLY A 57 22.92 -19.65 -48.70
N SER A 58 22.23 -20.64 -48.13
CA SER A 58 21.39 -20.45 -46.93
C SER A 58 22.22 -20.45 -45.65
N SER A 59 23.11 -21.43 -45.51
CA SER A 59 24.06 -21.56 -44.38
C SER A 59 24.97 -20.32 -44.26
N ALA A 60 25.48 -19.82 -45.38
CA ALA A 60 26.31 -18.62 -45.45
C ALA A 60 25.54 -17.36 -45.01
N LEU A 61 24.26 -17.23 -45.37
CA LEU A 61 23.40 -16.14 -44.91
C LEU A 61 23.11 -16.24 -43.41
N PHE A 62 22.76 -17.42 -42.88
CA PHE A 62 22.55 -17.61 -41.44
C PHE A 62 23.82 -17.34 -40.62
N ALA A 63 24.98 -17.84 -41.04
CA ALA A 63 26.26 -17.56 -40.39
C ALA A 63 26.65 -16.06 -40.43
N SER A 64 26.30 -15.37 -41.53
CA SER A 64 26.46 -13.91 -41.63
C SER A 64 25.48 -13.17 -40.72
N PHE A 65 24.23 -13.65 -40.62
CA PHE A 65 23.20 -13.07 -39.75
C PHE A 65 23.57 -13.23 -38.27
N ILE A 66 24.12 -14.39 -37.87
CA ILE A 66 24.65 -14.65 -36.52
C ILE A 66 25.85 -13.73 -36.25
N LYS A 67 26.81 -13.60 -37.18
CA LYS A 67 27.93 -12.65 -37.01
C LYS A 67 27.48 -11.19 -36.90
N VAL A 68 26.45 -10.78 -37.64
CA VAL A 68 25.87 -9.43 -37.51
C VAL A 68 25.13 -9.29 -36.18
N HIS A 69 24.33 -10.28 -35.79
CA HIS A 69 23.63 -10.32 -34.51
C HIS A 69 24.61 -10.25 -33.33
N ASP A 70 25.70 -10.99 -33.35
CA ASP A 70 26.70 -11.03 -32.29
C ASP A 70 27.52 -9.76 -32.26
N ASN A 71 27.91 -9.19 -33.40
CA ASN A 71 28.55 -7.86 -33.44
C ASN A 71 27.61 -6.76 -32.91
N VAL A 72 26.32 -6.80 -33.25
CA VAL A 72 25.32 -5.85 -32.74
C VAL A 72 25.07 -6.06 -31.24
N THR A 73 25.02 -7.30 -30.78
CA THR A 73 24.82 -7.67 -29.36
C THR A 73 26.05 -7.31 -28.53
N GLN A 74 27.26 -7.54 -29.04
CA GLN A 74 28.53 -7.14 -28.43
C GLN A 74 28.68 -5.62 -28.40
N PHE A 75 28.30 -4.92 -29.47
CA PHE A 75 28.27 -3.46 -29.50
C PHE A 75 27.25 -2.88 -28.52
N TYR A 76 26.05 -3.46 -28.44
CA TYR A 76 25.01 -3.07 -27.49
C TYR A 76 25.44 -3.33 -26.05
N THR A 77 25.91 -4.53 -25.71
CA THR A 77 26.38 -4.88 -24.35
C THR A 77 27.62 -4.08 -23.91
N THR A 78 28.48 -3.65 -24.85
CA THR A 78 29.60 -2.75 -24.56
C THR A 78 29.11 -1.31 -24.34
N ASN A 79 28.17 -0.81 -25.17
CA ASN A 79 27.79 0.60 -25.21
C ASN A 79 26.41 0.94 -24.60
N TYR A 80 25.67 -0.01 -24.00
CA TYR A 80 24.32 0.28 -23.51
C TYR A 80 24.30 1.40 -22.47
N LYS A 81 25.29 1.47 -21.56
CA LYS A 81 25.37 2.52 -20.53
C LYS A 81 25.45 3.94 -21.13
N PRO A 82 26.38 4.26 -22.06
CA PRO A 82 26.37 5.57 -22.72
C PRO A 82 25.15 5.76 -23.65
N ILE A 83 24.70 4.75 -24.39
CA ILE A 83 23.52 4.84 -25.27
C ILE A 83 22.27 5.23 -24.47
N TRP A 84 21.98 4.54 -23.37
CA TRP A 84 20.84 4.85 -22.49
C TRP A 84 20.97 6.24 -21.85
N LYS A 85 22.18 6.67 -21.46
CA LYS A 85 22.39 8.05 -20.97
C LYS A 85 22.04 9.10 -22.03
N ILE A 86 22.50 8.91 -23.28
CA ILE A 86 22.21 9.82 -24.39
C ILE A 86 20.70 9.83 -24.69
N LEU A 87 20.06 8.66 -24.68
CA LEU A 87 18.62 8.54 -24.86
C LEU A 87 17.82 9.28 -23.76
N TYR A 88 18.17 9.09 -22.49
CA TYR A 88 17.53 9.80 -21.37
C TYR A 88 17.76 11.31 -21.42
N VAL A 89 18.96 11.78 -21.79
CA VAL A 89 19.24 13.22 -21.94
C VAL A 89 18.46 13.80 -23.12
N SER A 90 18.40 13.11 -24.26
CA SER A 90 17.59 13.52 -25.42
C SER A 90 16.10 13.62 -25.07
N LEU A 91 15.56 12.60 -24.40
CA LEU A 91 14.17 12.56 -23.97
C LEU A 91 13.85 13.65 -22.93
N PHE A 92 14.79 13.95 -22.02
CA PHE A 92 14.66 15.05 -21.06
C PHE A 92 14.67 16.43 -21.75
N ILE A 93 15.54 16.64 -22.74
CA ILE A 93 15.58 17.88 -23.54
C ILE A 93 14.28 18.04 -24.35
N GLY A 94 13.81 16.98 -25.00
CA GLY A 94 12.52 16.98 -25.71
C GLY A 94 11.34 17.28 -24.80
N TYR A 95 11.34 16.72 -23.58
CA TYR A 95 10.34 17.02 -22.56
C TYR A 95 10.41 18.48 -22.08
N LEU A 96 11.61 19.04 -21.87
CA LEU A 96 11.79 20.44 -21.48
C LEU A 96 11.30 21.40 -22.57
N ALA A 97 11.58 21.10 -23.84
CA ALA A 97 11.07 21.85 -24.98
C ALA A 97 9.52 21.79 -25.06
N TYR A 98 8.93 20.60 -24.88
CA TYR A 98 7.49 20.43 -24.78
C TYR A 98 6.89 21.23 -23.61
N PHE A 99 7.50 21.19 -22.43
CA PHE A 99 7.05 21.92 -21.25
C PHE A 99 7.04 23.44 -21.50
N ILE A 100 8.11 24.00 -22.07
CA ILE A 100 8.19 25.42 -22.40
C ILE A 100 7.13 25.78 -23.44
N ALA A 101 6.97 24.99 -24.50
CA ALA A 101 5.95 25.22 -25.53
C ALA A 101 4.52 25.15 -24.96
N ALA A 102 4.24 24.19 -24.07
CA ALA A 102 2.95 24.05 -23.39
C ALA A 102 2.66 25.25 -22.46
N MET A 103 3.65 25.69 -21.68
CA MET A 103 3.53 26.86 -20.81
C MET A 103 3.26 28.15 -21.61
N VAL A 104 4.01 28.38 -22.69
CA VAL A 104 3.81 29.54 -23.58
C VAL A 104 2.42 29.49 -24.22
N LYS A 105 2.00 28.34 -24.77
CA LYS A 105 0.69 28.21 -25.41
C LYS A 105 -0.46 28.40 -24.42
N CYS A 106 -0.38 27.85 -23.21
CA CYS A 106 -1.42 28.07 -22.19
C CYS A 106 -1.49 29.52 -21.71
N SER A 107 -0.35 30.24 -21.67
CA SER A 107 -0.28 31.67 -21.35
C SER A 107 -0.98 32.55 -22.40
N VAL A 108 -0.91 32.15 -23.68
CA VAL A 108 -1.52 32.88 -24.81
C VAL A 108 -2.99 32.51 -25.00
N ASP A 109 -3.31 31.22 -25.11
CA ASP A 109 -4.65 30.77 -25.53
C ASP A 109 -5.66 30.68 -24.39
N LYS A 110 -5.23 30.58 -23.11
CA LYS A 110 -6.08 30.34 -21.91
C LYS A 110 -7.03 29.13 -21.97
N VAL A 111 -6.92 28.26 -22.98
CA VAL A 111 -7.83 27.11 -23.19
C VAL A 111 -7.74 26.04 -22.10
N ARG A 112 -6.62 25.95 -21.36
CA ARG A 112 -6.42 24.92 -20.33
C ARG A 112 -5.48 25.41 -19.24
N ASP A 113 -5.76 25.05 -17.98
CA ASP A 113 -4.92 25.41 -16.85
C ASP A 113 -3.55 24.72 -16.93
N PRO A 114 -2.43 25.45 -16.95
CA PRO A 114 -1.08 24.87 -16.98
C PRO A 114 -0.59 24.40 -15.61
N THR A 115 -1.32 24.73 -14.53
CA THR A 115 -0.92 24.46 -13.15
C THR A 115 -0.64 22.98 -12.84
N PRO A 116 -1.34 21.97 -13.39
CA PRO A 116 -1.03 20.56 -13.10
C PRO A 116 0.34 20.15 -13.68
N LEU A 117 0.64 20.58 -14.90
CA LEU A 117 1.89 20.26 -15.58
C LEU A 117 3.08 20.95 -14.89
N LEU A 118 2.91 22.21 -14.46
CA LEU A 118 3.90 22.97 -13.73
C LEU A 118 4.18 22.40 -12.33
N VAL A 119 3.15 21.98 -11.60
CA VAL A 119 3.34 21.32 -10.29
C VAL A 119 4.02 19.97 -10.47
N LEU A 120 3.63 19.18 -11.48
CA LEU A 120 4.25 17.90 -11.78
C LEU A 120 5.74 18.05 -12.15
N THR A 121 6.11 19.01 -13.01
CA THR A 121 7.53 19.24 -13.34
C THR A 121 8.33 19.70 -12.13
N ILE A 122 7.80 20.62 -11.31
CA ILE A 122 8.48 21.07 -10.10
C ILE A 122 8.69 19.91 -9.12
N VAL A 123 7.68 19.05 -8.90
CA VAL A 123 7.81 17.89 -8.00
C VAL A 123 8.80 16.87 -8.54
N VAL A 124 8.73 16.51 -9.82
CA VAL A 124 9.68 15.57 -10.44
C VAL A 124 11.11 16.12 -10.41
N LEU A 125 11.29 17.41 -10.70
CA LEU A 125 12.60 18.05 -10.71
C LEU A 125 13.14 18.22 -9.27
N ALA A 126 12.29 18.54 -8.29
CA ALA A 126 12.68 18.56 -6.87
C ALA A 126 13.08 17.17 -6.37
N LEU A 127 12.32 16.12 -6.69
CA LEU A 127 12.67 14.74 -6.37
C LEU A 127 13.97 14.30 -7.06
N PHE A 128 14.17 14.68 -8.32
CA PHE A 128 15.42 14.42 -9.05
C PHE A 128 16.60 15.16 -8.45
N VAL A 129 16.46 16.44 -8.06
CA VAL A 129 17.50 17.22 -7.38
C VAL A 129 17.82 16.62 -6.02
N ILE A 130 16.82 16.25 -5.21
CA ILE A 130 17.01 15.56 -3.92
C ILE A 130 17.76 14.23 -4.14
N TRP A 131 17.36 13.43 -5.13
CA TRP A 131 18.01 12.16 -5.48
C TRP A 131 19.45 12.38 -5.97
N PHE A 132 19.68 13.38 -6.82
CA PHE A 132 20.99 13.70 -7.38
C PHE A 132 21.96 14.22 -6.32
N ILE A 133 21.51 15.13 -5.46
CA ILE A 133 22.26 15.60 -4.29
C ILE A 133 22.62 14.42 -3.39
N ARG A 134 21.64 13.56 -3.06
CA ARG A 134 21.88 12.38 -2.21
C ARG A 134 22.89 11.43 -2.85
N LYS A 135 22.74 11.12 -4.14
CA LYS A 135 23.61 10.19 -4.87
C LYS A 135 25.01 10.75 -5.17
N ARG A 136 25.17 12.06 -5.30
CA ARG A 136 26.44 12.70 -5.67
C ARG A 136 27.28 13.11 -4.46
N PHE A 137 26.64 13.47 -3.35
CA PHE A 137 27.29 14.03 -2.17
C PHE A 137 26.88 13.31 -0.85
N GLU A 138 26.48 12.04 -0.90
CA GLU A 138 26.03 11.26 0.29
C GLU A 138 27.06 11.31 1.44
N GLU A 139 28.36 11.24 1.11
CA GLU A 139 29.48 11.38 2.05
C GLU A 139 29.78 12.85 2.41
N GLU A 140 29.99 13.72 1.41
CA GLU A 140 30.48 15.10 1.63
C GLU A 140 29.42 16.06 2.17
N LEU A 141 28.17 16.03 1.69
CA LEU A 141 27.11 16.91 2.19
C LEU A 141 26.68 16.48 3.59
N TYR A 142 26.71 15.17 3.85
CA TYR A 142 26.54 14.66 5.20
C TYR A 142 27.66 15.19 6.09
N LYS A 143 28.93 14.90 5.81
CA LYS A 143 30.06 15.31 6.68
C LYS A 143 30.25 16.83 6.81
N THR A 144 29.93 17.62 5.78
CA THR A 144 30.30 19.06 5.75
C THR A 144 29.18 20.01 6.18
N PHE A 145 27.91 19.68 5.90
CA PHE A 145 26.77 20.54 6.23
C PHE A 145 25.85 19.92 7.26
N ILE A 146 25.42 18.67 7.02
CA ILE A 146 24.42 18.03 7.89
C ILE A 146 25.04 17.56 9.20
N GLN A 147 26.25 17.01 9.19
CA GLN A 147 26.94 16.49 10.36
C GLN A 147 27.30 17.60 11.37
N PRO A 148 27.91 18.75 11.03
CA PRO A 148 28.12 19.80 12.03
C PRO A 148 26.82 20.44 12.53
N VAL A 149 25.74 20.47 11.71
CA VAL A 149 24.42 20.93 12.18
C VAL A 149 23.76 19.91 13.11
N ILE A 150 23.80 18.62 12.76
CA ILE A 150 23.34 17.51 13.61
C ILE A 150 24.17 17.50 14.89
N ASP A 151 25.50 17.49 14.83
CA ASP A 151 26.41 17.45 15.97
C ASP A 151 26.26 18.70 16.85
N CYS A 152 25.99 19.88 16.31
CA CYS A 152 25.58 21.04 17.11
C CYS A 152 24.26 20.79 17.87
N PHE A 153 23.30 20.11 17.23
CA PHE A 153 22.02 19.70 17.82
C PHE A 153 22.13 18.52 18.81
N THR A 154 22.98 17.52 18.58
CA THR A 154 23.17 16.33 19.43
C THR A 154 24.17 16.55 20.55
N SER A 155 25.22 17.35 20.34
CA SER A 155 26.20 17.72 21.38
C SER A 155 25.51 18.41 22.57
N LYS A 156 24.53 19.28 22.30
CA LYS A 156 23.67 19.86 23.34
C LYS A 156 22.38 19.06 23.48
N GLN A 157 22.45 17.92 24.18
CA GLN A 157 21.30 17.08 24.55
C GLN A 157 20.12 17.89 25.15
N LYS A 158 20.42 18.94 25.95
CA LYS A 158 19.42 19.89 26.46
C LYS A 158 18.74 20.72 25.37
N LEU A 159 19.47 21.17 24.33
CA LEU A 159 18.93 21.90 23.19
C LEU A 159 18.06 20.98 22.31
N GLN A 160 18.49 19.74 22.10
CA GLN A 160 17.69 18.75 21.37
C GLN A 160 16.35 18.48 22.06
N MET A 161 16.35 18.31 23.39
CA MET A 161 15.11 18.20 24.16
C MET A 161 14.29 19.49 24.11
N PHE A 162 14.91 20.65 24.27
CA PHE A 162 14.22 21.95 24.20
C PHE A 162 13.49 22.14 22.87
N VAL A 163 14.13 21.88 21.73
CA VAL A 163 13.49 22.03 20.40
C VAL A 163 12.39 20.99 20.18
N LYS A 164 12.59 19.73 20.59
CA LYS A 164 11.54 18.70 20.54
C LYS A 164 10.32 19.08 21.38
N ILE A 165 10.54 19.59 22.60
CA ILE A 165 9.50 20.05 23.51
C ILE A 165 8.79 21.28 22.92
N LEU A 166 9.53 22.27 22.40
CA LEU A 166 8.97 23.48 21.77
C LEU A 166 8.11 23.15 20.54
N PHE A 167 8.55 22.20 19.71
CA PHE A 167 7.78 21.72 18.57
C PHE A 167 6.50 21.01 19.02
N MET A 168 6.59 20.08 19.99
CA MET A 168 5.42 19.40 20.56
C MET A 168 4.42 20.38 21.19
N ILE A 169 4.90 21.38 21.96
CA ILE A 169 4.07 22.43 22.54
C ILE A 169 3.37 23.24 21.44
N THR A 170 4.09 23.64 20.38
CA THR A 170 3.50 24.37 19.25
C THR A 170 2.39 23.55 18.56
N VAL A 171 2.61 22.25 18.34
CA VAL A 171 1.60 21.35 17.74
C VAL A 171 0.39 21.19 18.67
N ILE A 172 0.60 21.02 19.98
CA ILE A 172 -0.48 20.89 20.98
C ILE A 172 -1.29 22.19 21.09
N ILE A 173 -0.64 23.35 21.14
CA ILE A 173 -1.31 24.66 21.16
C ILE A 173 -2.12 24.84 19.86
N GLY A 174 -1.54 24.56 18.70
CA GLY A 174 -2.25 24.60 17.42
C GLY A 174 -3.48 23.70 17.41
N MET A 175 -3.35 22.47 17.91
CA MET A 175 -4.46 21.52 18.07
C MET A 175 -5.57 22.06 19.00
N ILE A 176 -5.20 22.58 20.17
CA ILE A 176 -6.17 23.17 21.12
C ILE A 176 -6.88 24.37 20.47
N THR A 177 -6.15 25.26 19.80
CA THR A 177 -6.75 26.39 19.06
C THR A 177 -7.68 25.92 17.94
N LEU A 178 -7.32 24.85 17.22
CA LEU A 178 -8.16 24.27 16.18
C LEU A 178 -9.45 23.65 16.74
N VAL A 179 -9.38 22.95 17.87
CA VAL A 179 -10.56 22.38 18.56
C VAL A 179 -11.44 23.50 19.11
N VAL A 180 -10.87 24.48 19.83
CA VAL A 180 -11.61 25.62 20.40
C VAL A 180 -12.30 26.44 19.31
N THR A 181 -11.62 26.75 18.19
CA THR A 181 -12.25 27.47 17.06
C THR A 181 -13.34 26.64 16.38
N SER A 182 -13.15 25.33 16.21
CA SER A 182 -14.17 24.44 15.65
C SER A 182 -15.40 24.31 16.56
N VAL A 183 -15.20 24.28 17.88
CA VAL A 183 -16.27 24.24 18.90
C VAL A 183 -17.03 25.58 18.95
N TRP A 184 -16.32 26.71 18.95
CA TRP A 184 -16.92 28.04 18.98
C TRP A 184 -17.81 28.31 17.77
N ASN A 185 -17.39 27.86 16.58
CA ASN A 185 -18.14 28.05 15.35
C ASN A 185 -19.34 27.08 15.22
N ARG A 186 -19.25 25.88 15.80
CA ARG A 186 -20.35 24.88 15.80
C ARG A 186 -20.32 24.09 17.12
N PRO A 187 -21.20 24.38 18.10
CA PRO A 187 -21.20 23.69 19.40
C PRO A 187 -21.57 22.20 19.29
N GLN A 188 -22.20 21.77 18.18
CA GLN A 188 -22.44 20.36 17.85
C GLN A 188 -21.13 19.53 17.83
N ASN A 189 -19.99 20.15 17.48
CA ASN A 189 -18.69 19.49 17.45
C ASN A 189 -18.21 19.00 18.85
N LEU A 190 -18.79 19.49 19.95
CA LEU A 190 -18.53 18.91 21.28
C LEU A 190 -18.98 17.43 21.35
N ILE A 191 -20.02 17.03 20.61
CA ILE A 191 -20.56 15.67 20.66
C ILE A 191 -19.59 14.69 20.00
N SER A 192 -18.99 15.05 18.85
CA SER A 192 -17.91 14.27 18.25
C SER A 192 -16.64 14.23 19.11
N LEU A 193 -16.31 15.32 19.82
CA LEU A 193 -15.19 15.35 20.76
C LEU A 193 -15.44 14.42 21.97
N ALA A 194 -16.66 14.45 22.52
CA ALA A 194 -17.08 13.54 23.57
C ALA A 194 -17.13 12.09 23.09
N GLY A 195 -17.61 11.85 21.87
CA GLY A 195 -17.63 10.53 21.23
C GLY A 195 -16.23 9.93 21.12
N MET A 196 -15.24 10.71 20.68
CA MET A 196 -13.84 10.27 20.68
C MET A 196 -13.34 9.90 22.09
N ALA A 197 -13.67 10.70 23.11
CA ALA A 197 -13.30 10.37 24.50
C ALA A 197 -13.99 9.06 24.97
N VAL A 198 -15.26 8.84 24.62
CA VAL A 198 -15.98 7.60 24.89
C VAL A 198 -15.32 6.40 24.20
N PHE A 199 -14.91 6.51 22.93
CA PHE A 199 -14.17 5.45 22.24
C PHE A 199 -12.83 5.13 22.92
N LEU A 200 -12.07 6.14 23.34
CA LEU A 200 -10.82 5.94 24.09
C LEU A 200 -11.06 5.22 25.43
N ILE A 201 -12.13 5.58 26.15
CA ILE A 201 -12.50 4.93 27.41
C ILE A 201 -12.92 3.47 27.17
N ILE A 202 -13.73 3.19 26.15
CA ILE A 202 -14.13 1.83 25.78
C ILE A 202 -12.89 0.99 25.43
N LEU A 203 -11.99 1.50 24.57
CA LEU A 203 -10.75 0.81 24.20
C LEU A 203 -9.82 0.57 25.39
N LEU A 204 -9.79 1.48 26.38
CA LEU A 204 -9.02 1.31 27.61
C LEU A 204 -9.64 0.27 28.55
N ILE A 205 -10.97 0.21 28.65
CA ILE A 205 -11.71 -0.79 29.46
C ILE A 205 -11.51 -2.21 28.88
N PHE A 206 -11.57 -2.35 27.55
CA PHE A 206 -11.32 -3.61 26.86
C PHE A 206 -9.83 -3.87 26.55
N SER A 207 -8.92 -3.05 27.06
CA SER A 207 -7.48 -3.22 26.86
C SER A 207 -6.97 -4.49 27.54
N ALA A 208 -6.11 -5.25 26.87
CA ALA A 208 -5.49 -6.43 27.47
C ALA A 208 -4.63 -6.08 28.71
N HIS A 209 -3.98 -4.91 28.68
CA HIS A 209 -3.01 -4.46 29.70
C HIS A 209 -3.10 -2.94 29.96
N PRO A 210 -4.22 -2.43 30.51
CA PRO A 210 -4.48 -0.99 30.62
C PRO A 210 -3.43 -0.22 31.44
N THR A 211 -2.75 -0.87 32.37
CA THR A 211 -1.67 -0.28 33.18
C THR A 211 -0.32 -0.19 32.44
N LYS A 212 -0.17 -0.86 31.30
CA LYS A 212 1.05 -0.88 30.46
C LYS A 212 0.91 -0.09 29.16
N VAL A 213 -0.17 0.68 28.99
CA VAL A 213 -0.40 1.54 27.81
C VAL A 213 0.74 2.56 27.68
N ASN A 214 1.52 2.45 26.60
CA ASN A 214 2.47 3.50 26.23
C ASN A 214 1.70 4.63 25.54
N TRP A 215 1.53 5.75 26.23
CA TRP A 215 0.76 6.89 25.73
C TRP A 215 1.41 7.63 24.54
N ARG A 216 2.70 7.40 24.25
CA ARG A 216 3.37 8.05 23.11
C ARG A 216 2.77 7.65 21.75
N PRO A 217 2.67 6.35 21.37
CA PRO A 217 2.01 5.96 20.12
C PRO A 217 0.51 6.28 20.13
N VAL A 218 -0.18 6.15 21.27
CA VAL A 218 -1.61 6.45 21.36
C VAL A 218 -1.88 7.94 21.07
N LEU A 219 -1.34 8.85 21.89
CA LEU A 219 -1.55 10.29 21.70
C LEU A 219 -0.89 10.79 20.41
N GLY A 220 0.27 10.23 20.03
CA GLY A 220 0.96 10.56 18.79
C GLY A 220 0.14 10.23 17.54
N GLY A 221 -0.56 9.09 17.52
CA GLY A 221 -1.34 8.67 16.35
C GLY A 221 -2.61 9.48 16.17
N PHE A 222 -3.35 9.76 17.25
CA PHE A 222 -4.47 10.70 17.20
C PHE A 222 -4.00 12.12 16.83
N THR A 223 -2.87 12.59 17.38
CA THR A 223 -2.30 13.90 17.02
C THR A 223 -1.94 13.96 15.53
N LEU A 224 -1.34 12.90 14.98
CA LEU A 224 -0.96 12.84 13.57
C LEU A 224 -2.19 12.73 12.65
N GLN A 225 -3.22 11.97 13.05
CA GLN A 225 -4.50 11.89 12.37
C GLN A 225 -5.19 13.26 12.29
N PHE A 226 -5.32 13.98 13.42
CA PHE A 226 -5.89 15.33 13.43
C PHE A 226 -5.03 16.34 12.68
N PHE A 227 -3.70 16.23 12.74
CA PHE A 227 -2.80 17.08 11.96
C PHE A 227 -3.06 16.92 10.47
N PHE A 228 -3.13 15.68 9.97
CA PHE A 228 -3.51 15.41 8.58
C PHE A 228 -4.93 15.89 8.28
N ALA A 229 -5.91 15.66 9.15
CA ALA A 229 -7.28 16.18 8.98
C ALA A 229 -7.31 17.72 8.84
N ALA A 230 -6.55 18.44 9.66
CA ALA A 230 -6.49 19.90 9.62
C ALA A 230 -5.78 20.41 8.35
N VAL A 231 -4.64 19.80 7.99
CA VAL A 231 -3.87 20.14 6.79
C VAL A 231 -4.65 19.84 5.51
N ILE A 232 -5.45 18.76 5.47
CA ILE A 232 -6.12 18.32 4.25
C ILE A 232 -7.55 18.88 4.14
N LEU A 233 -8.34 18.89 5.23
CA LEU A 233 -9.76 19.26 5.17
C LEU A 233 -10.04 20.72 5.57
N LYS A 234 -9.23 21.32 6.46
CA LYS A 234 -9.47 22.69 6.98
C LYS A 234 -8.61 23.76 6.30
N TRP A 235 -7.46 23.41 5.74
CA TRP A 235 -6.61 24.33 4.98
C TRP A 235 -6.98 24.29 3.49
N SER A 236 -7.33 25.44 2.92
CA SER A 236 -7.84 25.56 1.55
C SER A 236 -6.92 24.97 0.47
N VAL A 237 -5.61 25.20 0.59
CA VAL A 237 -4.61 24.67 -0.35
C VAL A 237 -4.51 23.15 -0.24
N GLY A 238 -4.54 22.59 0.97
CA GLY A 238 -4.51 21.14 1.19
C GLY A 238 -5.77 20.45 0.65
N PHE A 239 -6.93 21.06 0.82
CA PHE A 239 -8.19 20.56 0.25
C PHE A 239 -8.13 20.55 -1.28
N GLN A 240 -7.68 21.65 -1.91
CA GLN A 240 -7.51 21.72 -3.37
C GLN A 240 -6.53 20.68 -3.91
N ILE A 241 -5.45 20.37 -3.17
CA ILE A 241 -4.51 19.30 -3.55
C ILE A 241 -5.21 17.93 -3.54
N PHE A 242 -5.98 17.61 -2.50
CA PHE A 242 -6.68 16.32 -2.41
C PHE A 242 -7.89 16.21 -3.36
N GLU A 243 -8.58 17.32 -3.63
CA GLU A 243 -9.60 17.42 -4.69
C GLU A 243 -8.99 17.17 -6.08
N PHE A 244 -7.84 17.79 -6.36
CA PHE A 244 -7.10 17.55 -7.60
C PHE A 244 -6.65 16.08 -7.70
N LEU A 245 -6.06 15.52 -6.64
CA LEU A 245 -5.66 14.10 -6.60
C LEU A 245 -6.87 13.16 -6.78
N GLY A 246 -8.00 13.44 -6.13
CA GLY A 246 -9.24 12.70 -6.29
C GLY A 246 -9.73 12.70 -7.75
N LYS A 247 -9.72 13.87 -8.40
CA LYS A 247 -10.02 14.01 -9.83
C LYS A 247 -9.03 13.27 -10.73
N GLN A 248 -7.73 13.26 -10.41
CA GLN A 248 -6.74 12.48 -11.17
C GLN A 248 -6.96 10.98 -11.00
N VAL A 249 -7.24 10.49 -9.79
CA VAL A 249 -7.59 9.08 -9.55
C VAL A 249 -8.86 8.74 -10.32
N GLN A 250 -9.93 9.53 -10.21
CA GLN A 250 -11.18 9.29 -10.96
C GLN A 250 -10.94 9.22 -12.48
N THR A 251 -10.16 10.15 -13.04
CA THR A 251 -9.78 10.17 -14.46
C THR A 251 -8.97 8.92 -14.85
N PHE A 252 -8.04 8.50 -14.00
CA PHE A 252 -7.25 7.29 -14.19
C PHE A 252 -8.14 6.04 -14.22
N LEU A 253 -9.12 5.93 -13.31
CA LEU A 253 -10.06 4.80 -13.28
C LEU A 253 -10.96 4.76 -14.53
N MET A 254 -11.30 5.90 -15.14
CA MET A 254 -12.06 5.93 -16.40
C MET A 254 -11.32 5.28 -17.58
N PHE A 255 -9.99 5.10 -17.53
CA PHE A 255 -9.30 4.33 -18.58
C PHE A 255 -9.70 2.85 -18.59
N THR A 256 -10.20 2.32 -17.47
CA THR A 256 -10.79 0.98 -17.39
C THR A 256 -11.97 0.82 -18.34
N ASP A 257 -12.76 1.87 -18.58
CA ASP A 257 -13.93 1.82 -19.46
C ASP A 257 -13.55 1.35 -20.87
N LYS A 258 -12.33 1.64 -21.36
CA LYS A 258 -11.85 1.19 -22.68
C LYS A 258 -11.46 -0.29 -22.72
N GLY A 259 -10.81 -0.81 -21.68
CA GLY A 259 -10.54 -2.25 -21.57
C GLY A 259 -11.85 -3.04 -21.39
N THR A 260 -12.79 -2.47 -20.65
CA THR A 260 -14.11 -3.03 -20.39
C THR A 260 -14.98 -3.07 -21.65
N GLU A 261 -15.05 -1.98 -22.40
CA GLU A 261 -15.76 -1.87 -23.69
C GLU A 261 -15.22 -2.90 -24.72
N PHE A 262 -13.92 -3.20 -24.69
CA PHE A 262 -13.31 -4.23 -25.53
C PHE A 262 -13.71 -5.67 -25.11
N VAL A 263 -13.70 -5.98 -23.80
CA VAL A 263 -13.96 -7.34 -23.30
C VAL A 263 -15.46 -7.68 -23.25
N PHE A 264 -16.30 -6.74 -22.82
CA PHE A 264 -17.73 -6.95 -22.59
C PHE A 264 -18.63 -6.28 -23.65
N GLY A 265 -18.05 -5.55 -24.60
CA GLY A 265 -18.77 -4.80 -25.63
C GLY A 265 -19.34 -3.48 -25.12
N GLN A 266 -19.95 -2.71 -26.03
CA GLN A 266 -20.47 -1.35 -25.76
C GLN A 266 -21.60 -1.31 -24.71
N LYS A 267 -22.25 -2.44 -24.41
CA LYS A 267 -23.37 -2.57 -23.46
C LYS A 267 -22.92 -2.85 -22.01
N TYR A 268 -21.62 -2.77 -21.69
CA TYR A 268 -21.09 -3.01 -20.34
C TYR A 268 -21.74 -2.13 -19.24
N THR A 269 -22.36 -1.01 -19.62
CA THR A 269 -23.11 -0.11 -18.72
C THR A 269 -24.46 -0.67 -18.25
N GLU A 270 -25.03 -1.69 -18.92
CA GLU A 270 -26.29 -2.34 -18.51
C GLU A 270 -26.13 -3.12 -17.19
N HIS A 271 -24.92 -3.63 -16.92
CA HIS A 271 -24.59 -4.38 -15.69
C HIS A 271 -23.53 -3.66 -14.85
N LEU A 272 -23.83 -2.44 -14.42
CA LEU A 272 -22.92 -1.52 -13.72
C LEU A 272 -21.99 -2.19 -12.69
N PHE A 273 -22.51 -3.01 -11.76
CA PHE A 273 -21.66 -3.64 -10.76
C PHE A 273 -20.64 -4.61 -11.37
N ALA A 274 -21.14 -5.66 -12.04
CA ALA A 274 -20.28 -6.75 -12.51
C ALA A 274 -19.40 -6.35 -13.70
N MET A 275 -19.92 -5.51 -14.60
CA MET A 275 -19.24 -5.15 -15.84
C MET A 275 -18.56 -3.79 -15.81
N LYS A 276 -18.97 -2.82 -14.96
CA LYS A 276 -18.23 -1.53 -14.85
C LYS A 276 -17.35 -1.45 -13.61
N ILE A 277 -17.81 -1.92 -12.44
CA ILE A 277 -17.11 -1.68 -11.17
C ILE A 277 -16.05 -2.75 -10.87
N LEU A 278 -16.32 -4.03 -11.12
CA LEU A 278 -15.33 -5.08 -10.90
C LEU A 278 -14.06 -4.97 -11.78
N PRO A 279 -14.13 -4.61 -13.08
CA PRO A 279 -12.91 -4.44 -13.89
C PRO A 279 -11.99 -3.31 -13.42
N VAL A 280 -12.53 -2.28 -12.75
CA VAL A 280 -11.74 -1.17 -12.18
C VAL A 280 -10.76 -1.70 -11.13
N VAL A 281 -11.17 -2.72 -10.36
CA VAL A 281 -10.30 -3.41 -9.39
C VAL A 281 -9.14 -4.11 -10.10
N VAL A 282 -9.40 -4.80 -11.22
CA VAL A 282 -8.38 -5.49 -12.03
C VAL A 282 -7.34 -4.52 -12.58
N PHE A 283 -7.81 -3.42 -13.17
CA PHE A 283 -6.94 -2.37 -13.71
C PHE A 283 -6.10 -1.69 -12.62
N PHE A 284 -6.70 -1.42 -11.46
CA PHE A 284 -5.99 -0.84 -10.33
C PHE A 284 -4.91 -1.79 -9.78
N SER A 285 -5.22 -3.07 -9.56
CA SER A 285 -4.23 -4.07 -9.11
C SER A 285 -3.06 -4.22 -10.09
N CYS A 286 -3.34 -4.25 -11.40
CA CYS A 286 -2.32 -4.21 -12.45
C CYS A 286 -1.38 -3.00 -12.32
N ALA A 287 -1.94 -1.80 -12.17
CA ALA A 287 -1.16 -0.57 -12.03
C ALA A 287 -0.34 -0.54 -10.73
N ILE A 288 -0.91 -0.98 -9.61
CA ILE A 288 -0.20 -1.06 -8.32
C ILE A 288 1.01 -2.00 -8.43
N SER A 289 0.84 -3.18 -9.05
CA SER A 289 1.96 -4.12 -9.28
C SER A 289 3.06 -3.51 -10.15
N VAL A 290 2.71 -2.74 -11.18
CA VAL A 290 3.69 -1.95 -11.96
C VAL A 290 4.42 -0.92 -11.08
N LEU A 291 3.71 -0.18 -10.22
CA LEU A 291 4.33 0.81 -9.34
C LEU A 291 5.25 0.16 -8.27
N TYR A 292 4.94 -1.05 -7.80
CA TYR A 292 5.82 -1.86 -6.96
C TYR A 292 7.05 -2.35 -7.73
N TYR A 293 6.88 -2.89 -8.93
CA TYR A 293 8.00 -3.35 -9.75
C TYR A 293 8.97 -2.21 -10.11
N VAL A 294 8.45 -1.00 -10.38
CA VAL A 294 9.26 0.21 -10.65
C VAL A 294 9.99 0.71 -9.39
N GLY A 295 9.51 0.38 -8.19
CA GLY A 295 10.10 0.83 -6.91
C GLY A 295 9.43 2.08 -6.32
N ALA A 296 8.37 2.60 -6.96
CA ALA A 296 7.73 3.85 -6.55
C ALA A 296 6.97 3.70 -5.22
N MET A 297 6.25 2.60 -5.04
CA MET A 297 5.52 2.34 -3.79
C MET A 297 6.43 2.18 -2.59
N GLN A 298 7.55 1.48 -2.74
CA GLN A 298 8.52 1.26 -1.66
C GLN A 298 9.13 2.59 -1.17
N ILE A 299 9.35 3.56 -2.06
CA ILE A 299 9.80 4.91 -1.68
C ILE A 299 8.70 5.64 -0.89
N VAL A 300 7.46 5.64 -1.38
CA VAL A 300 6.34 6.34 -0.72
C VAL A 300 6.01 5.73 0.64
N ILE A 301 5.80 4.41 0.69
CA ILE A 301 5.50 3.64 1.89
C ILE A 301 6.64 3.76 2.90
N GLY A 302 7.90 3.61 2.46
CA GLY A 302 9.07 3.75 3.33
C GLY A 302 9.20 5.15 3.96
N LYS A 303 8.81 6.21 3.25
CA LYS A 303 8.78 7.57 3.80
C LYS A 303 7.66 7.77 4.82
N ILE A 304 6.44 7.30 4.53
CA ILE A 304 5.31 7.39 5.46
C ILE A 304 5.56 6.55 6.72
N ALA A 305 6.08 5.34 6.56
CA ALA A 305 6.50 4.45 7.64
C ALA A 305 7.56 5.09 8.53
N TRP A 306 8.53 5.79 7.95
CA TRP A 306 9.56 6.52 8.70
C TRP A 306 8.96 7.67 9.52
N ILE A 307 8.04 8.46 8.94
CA ILE A 307 7.32 9.54 9.66
C ILE A 307 6.56 8.96 10.86
N MET A 308 5.82 7.86 10.64
CA MET A 308 5.07 7.18 11.71
C MET A 308 6.00 6.62 12.79
N ARG A 309 7.06 5.88 12.44
CA ARG A 309 8.05 5.36 13.39
C ARG A 309 8.70 6.45 14.24
N VAL A 310 9.09 7.58 13.65
CA VAL A 310 9.73 8.69 14.37
C VAL A 310 8.76 9.37 15.34
N THR A 311 7.52 9.60 14.91
CA THR A 311 6.50 10.26 15.75
C THR A 311 6.00 9.35 16.86
N LEU A 312 5.45 8.19 16.50
CA LEU A 312 4.82 7.22 17.40
C LEU A 312 5.82 6.48 18.30
N GLY A 313 7.04 6.23 17.81
CA GLY A 313 8.00 5.32 18.48
C GLY A 313 7.69 3.84 18.29
N THR A 314 6.81 3.50 17.34
CA THR A 314 6.48 2.14 16.89
C THR A 314 7.65 1.46 16.17
N THR A 315 7.59 0.14 16.03
CA THR A 315 8.67 -0.63 15.39
C THR A 315 8.65 -0.48 13.87
N ALA A 316 9.74 -0.86 13.21
CA ALA A 316 9.89 -0.64 11.77
C ALA A 316 8.87 -1.47 10.97
N ALA A 317 8.64 -2.72 11.36
CA ALA A 317 7.71 -3.63 10.69
C ALA A 317 6.25 -3.16 10.79
N GLU A 318 5.75 -2.87 11.99
CA GLU A 318 4.36 -2.43 12.16
C GLU A 318 4.09 -1.07 11.48
N SER A 319 5.08 -0.15 11.51
CA SER A 319 4.98 1.15 10.83
C SER A 319 5.01 1.00 9.30
N LEU A 320 5.78 0.05 8.77
CA LEU A 320 5.84 -0.25 7.34
C LEU A 320 4.53 -0.89 6.85
N CYS A 321 3.99 -1.83 7.62
CA CYS A 321 2.70 -2.46 7.29
C CYS A 321 1.54 -1.46 7.37
N ALA A 322 1.48 -0.62 8.42
CA ALA A 322 0.49 0.44 8.52
C ALA A 322 0.58 1.48 7.37
N ALA A 323 1.80 1.81 6.91
CA ALA A 323 1.99 2.68 5.75
C ALA A 323 1.58 1.99 4.43
N GLY A 324 1.85 0.68 4.31
CA GLY A 324 1.41 -0.12 3.15
C GLY A 324 -0.11 -0.19 3.04
N ASN A 325 -0.78 -0.42 4.17
CA ASN A 325 -2.24 -0.49 4.29
C ASN A 325 -2.99 0.77 3.78
N ILE A 326 -2.32 1.91 3.58
CA ILE A 326 -2.90 3.09 2.92
C ILE A 326 -3.22 2.83 1.44
N PHE A 327 -2.45 1.97 0.78
CA PHE A 327 -2.49 1.73 -0.68
C PHE A 327 -2.88 0.30 -1.04
N VAL A 328 -2.34 -0.68 -0.31
CA VAL A 328 -2.57 -2.13 -0.51
C VAL A 328 -3.47 -2.71 0.57
N GLY A 329 -4.11 -3.84 0.27
CA GLY A 329 -5.09 -4.45 1.17
C GLY A 329 -4.49 -5.17 2.39
N GLN A 330 -5.37 -5.49 3.34
CA GLN A 330 -5.06 -6.24 4.57
C GLN A 330 -4.28 -7.56 4.38
N THR A 331 -4.39 -8.19 3.20
CA THR A 331 -3.65 -9.42 2.84
C THR A 331 -2.34 -9.16 2.11
N GLU A 332 -2.14 -7.95 1.58
CA GLU A 332 -1.00 -7.55 0.75
C GLU A 332 0.03 -6.76 1.57
N ALA A 333 -0.42 -5.86 2.45
CA ALA A 333 0.47 -5.08 3.33
C ALA A 333 1.35 -5.95 4.25
N PRO A 334 0.91 -7.12 4.78
CA PRO A 334 1.78 -8.00 5.55
C PRO A 334 2.89 -8.66 4.72
N ILE A 335 2.76 -8.76 3.39
CA ILE A 335 3.80 -9.32 2.51
C ILE A 335 5.06 -8.43 2.57
N LEU A 336 4.90 -7.12 2.71
CA LEU A 336 5.99 -6.14 2.86
C LEU A 336 6.89 -6.41 4.09
N ILE A 337 6.39 -7.19 5.05
CA ILE A 337 7.08 -7.58 6.29
C ILE A 337 7.11 -9.11 6.47
N GLY A 338 6.85 -9.87 5.40
CA GLY A 338 6.71 -11.33 5.42
C GLY A 338 7.80 -12.07 6.23
N PRO A 339 9.10 -11.81 6.00
CA PRO A 339 10.19 -12.44 6.74
C PRO A 339 10.17 -12.19 8.26
N PHE A 340 9.50 -11.13 8.72
CA PHE A 340 9.49 -10.68 10.11
C PHE A 340 8.24 -11.11 10.87
N LEU A 341 7.18 -11.57 10.20
CA LEU A 341 5.91 -11.96 10.84
C LEU A 341 6.10 -13.03 11.93
N GLY A 342 7.03 -13.99 11.72
CA GLY A 342 7.37 -15.02 12.72
C GLY A 342 8.22 -14.53 13.91
N LEU A 343 8.73 -13.30 13.85
CA LEU A 343 9.58 -12.67 14.88
C LEU A 343 8.84 -11.58 15.68
N MET A 344 7.66 -11.17 15.24
CA MET A 344 6.86 -10.10 15.84
C MET A 344 6.23 -10.49 17.18
N THR A 345 6.09 -9.52 18.08
CA THR A 345 5.32 -9.68 19.31
C THR A 345 3.82 -9.76 19.02
N LYS A 346 3.03 -10.16 20.01
CA LYS A 346 1.55 -10.17 19.90
C LYS A 346 0.98 -8.76 19.70
N SER A 347 1.60 -7.72 20.25
CA SER A 347 1.16 -6.33 20.07
C SER A 347 1.50 -5.81 18.67
N GLU A 348 2.68 -6.15 18.14
CA GLU A 348 3.05 -5.84 16.75
C GLU A 348 2.13 -6.56 15.75
N LEU A 349 1.81 -7.84 15.99
CA LEU A 349 0.86 -8.58 15.13
C LEU A 349 -0.57 -8.01 15.22
N ASN A 350 -1.02 -7.61 16.42
CA ASN A 350 -2.29 -6.91 16.60
C ASN A 350 -2.31 -5.58 15.83
N ALA A 351 -1.18 -4.84 15.78
CA ALA A 351 -1.05 -3.61 14.99
C ALA A 351 -1.11 -3.86 13.48
N VAL A 352 -0.50 -4.95 12.98
CA VAL A 352 -0.64 -5.38 11.58
C VAL A 352 -2.09 -5.69 11.23
N MET A 353 -2.78 -6.49 12.05
CA MET A 353 -4.18 -6.86 11.83
C MET A 353 -5.11 -5.65 11.93
N THR A 354 -4.99 -4.84 12.98
CA THR A 354 -5.79 -3.62 13.18
C THR A 354 -5.55 -2.63 12.03
N GLY A 355 -4.30 -2.48 11.56
CA GLY A 355 -3.97 -1.67 10.40
C GLY A 355 -4.70 -2.10 9.14
N GLY A 356 -4.78 -3.41 8.87
CA GLY A 356 -5.49 -3.96 7.71
C GLY A 356 -7.01 -3.78 7.78
N PHE A 357 -7.62 -3.95 8.95
CA PHE A 357 -9.07 -3.76 9.13
C PHE A 357 -9.50 -2.28 9.18
N ALA A 358 -8.59 -1.37 9.53
CA ALA A 358 -8.88 0.06 9.62
C ALA A 358 -8.79 0.80 8.28
N THR A 359 -8.16 0.22 7.26
CA THR A 359 -8.00 0.84 5.94
C THR A 359 -8.74 0.09 4.84
N ILE A 360 -8.71 0.63 3.63
CA ILE A 360 -9.28 0.00 2.44
C ILE A 360 -8.20 -0.16 1.37
N ALA A 361 -8.17 -1.33 0.72
CA ALA A 361 -7.27 -1.58 -0.41
C ALA A 361 -7.58 -0.60 -1.54
N GLY A 362 -6.56 -0.07 -2.22
CA GLY A 362 -6.75 0.92 -3.28
C GLY A 362 -7.66 0.43 -4.42
N GLY A 363 -7.67 -0.87 -4.73
CA GLY A 363 -8.58 -1.45 -5.73
C GLY A 363 -10.06 -1.40 -5.30
N VAL A 364 -10.35 -1.52 -4.01
CA VAL A 364 -11.72 -1.40 -3.47
C VAL A 364 -12.10 0.07 -3.27
N LEU A 365 -11.14 0.93 -2.90
CA LEU A 365 -11.29 2.39 -2.93
C LEU A 365 -11.71 2.87 -4.33
N ALA A 366 -11.10 2.31 -5.38
CA ALA A 366 -11.45 2.60 -6.76
C ALA A 366 -12.90 2.20 -7.10
N ALA A 367 -13.35 1.03 -6.62
CA ALA A 367 -14.75 0.62 -6.74
C ALA A 367 -15.72 1.56 -6.00
N TYR A 368 -15.35 2.06 -4.80
CA TYR A 368 -16.15 3.05 -4.08
C TYR A 368 -16.27 4.39 -4.81
N ILE A 369 -15.20 4.85 -5.47
CA ILE A 369 -15.26 6.02 -6.36
C ILE A 369 -16.21 5.78 -7.53
N SER A 370 -16.24 4.57 -8.10
CA SER A 370 -17.18 4.20 -9.17
C SER A 370 -18.65 4.12 -8.70
N PHE A 371 -18.92 3.93 -7.40
CA PHE A 371 -20.26 4.08 -6.81
C PHE A 371 -20.67 5.55 -6.58
N GLY A 372 -19.78 6.53 -6.85
CA GLY A 372 -20.04 7.95 -6.63
C GLY A 372 -19.64 8.48 -5.26
N VAL A 373 -18.87 7.71 -4.46
CA VAL A 373 -18.30 8.21 -3.20
C VAL A 373 -17.17 9.21 -3.53
N PRO A 374 -17.11 10.41 -2.89
CA PRO A 374 -16.07 11.40 -3.18
C PRO A 374 -14.65 10.86 -2.99
N ALA A 375 -13.86 10.91 -4.06
CA ALA A 375 -12.52 10.34 -4.11
C ALA A 375 -11.57 11.03 -3.13
N GLU A 376 -11.68 12.35 -2.99
CA GLU A 376 -10.96 13.17 -2.05
C GLU A 376 -11.15 12.67 -0.61
N HIS A 377 -12.39 12.40 -0.18
CA HIS A 377 -12.66 11.92 1.18
C HIS A 377 -12.14 10.50 1.43
N LEU A 378 -12.23 9.60 0.44
CA LEU A 378 -11.65 8.26 0.54
C LEU A 378 -10.12 8.31 0.64
N LEU A 379 -9.45 9.13 -0.17
CA LEU A 379 -8.01 9.32 -0.12
C LEU A 379 -7.56 9.95 1.22
N CYS A 380 -8.31 10.92 1.75
CA CYS A 380 -8.08 11.48 3.09
C CYS A 380 -8.18 10.39 4.16
N ALA A 381 -9.26 9.60 4.13
CA ALA A 381 -9.53 8.56 5.12
C ALA A 381 -8.43 7.50 5.14
N SER A 382 -7.98 6.99 3.99
CA SER A 382 -6.90 6.00 3.92
C SER A 382 -5.60 6.50 4.57
N VAL A 383 -5.21 7.76 4.35
CA VAL A 383 -4.00 8.36 4.95
C VAL A 383 -4.18 8.59 6.47
N MET A 384 -5.36 9.06 6.88
CA MET A 384 -5.69 9.33 8.29
C MET A 384 -5.82 8.06 9.14
N ASN A 385 -6.28 6.96 8.54
CA ASN A 385 -6.55 5.72 9.26
C ASN A 385 -5.27 4.97 9.67
N ALA A 386 -4.16 5.08 8.94
CA ALA A 386 -2.90 4.42 9.29
C ALA A 386 -2.35 4.79 10.69
N PRO A 387 -2.17 6.07 11.06
CA PRO A 387 -1.73 6.43 12.41
C PRO A 387 -2.83 6.21 13.47
N CYS A 388 -4.11 6.32 13.10
CA CYS A 388 -5.23 5.99 13.99
C CYS A 388 -5.22 4.51 14.38
N ALA A 389 -5.02 3.61 13.41
CA ALA A 389 -4.98 2.17 13.63
C ALA A 389 -3.82 1.75 14.56
N LEU A 390 -2.65 2.39 14.43
CA LEU A 390 -1.53 2.19 15.35
C LEU A 390 -1.86 2.70 16.77
N ALA A 391 -2.51 3.85 16.91
CA ALA A 391 -2.95 4.36 18.21
C ALA A 391 -4.01 3.46 18.88
N VAL A 392 -5.02 3.03 18.13
CA VAL A 392 -6.08 2.12 18.61
C VAL A 392 -5.50 0.76 18.98
N SER A 393 -4.62 0.19 18.14
CA SER A 393 -3.94 -1.09 18.45
C SER A 393 -3.10 -1.00 19.72
N LYS A 394 -2.24 0.02 19.87
CA LYS A 394 -1.38 0.16 21.05
C LYS A 394 -2.12 0.58 22.32
N LEU A 395 -3.37 1.05 22.21
CA LEU A 395 -4.28 1.25 23.35
C LEU A 395 -4.96 -0.06 23.77
N LEU A 396 -5.49 -0.82 22.80
CA LEU A 396 -6.22 -2.08 23.04
C LEU A 396 -5.30 -3.25 23.41
N TYR A 397 -4.14 -3.36 22.77
CA TYR A 397 -3.13 -4.38 23.03
C TYR A 397 -1.74 -3.73 23.14
N PRO A 398 -1.39 -3.16 24.32
CA PRO A 398 -0.11 -2.48 24.52
C PRO A 398 1.11 -3.38 24.34
N GLU A 399 2.25 -2.77 24.01
CA GLU A 399 3.52 -3.48 23.89
C GLU A 399 4.05 -3.89 25.27
N THR A 400 4.17 -5.19 25.53
CA THR A 400 4.69 -5.73 26.80
C THR A 400 5.96 -6.54 26.66
N GLU A 401 6.37 -6.84 25.43
CA GLU A 401 7.54 -7.66 25.11
C GLU A 401 8.60 -6.78 24.43
N GLU A 402 9.88 -7.14 24.57
CA GLU A 402 10.96 -6.47 23.85
C GLU A 402 10.92 -6.91 22.38
N SER A 403 10.45 -6.04 21.48
CA SER A 403 10.49 -6.32 20.03
C SER A 403 11.93 -6.57 19.57
N LYS A 404 12.08 -7.65 18.80
CA LYS A 404 13.32 -8.06 18.12
C LYS A 404 13.64 -7.19 16.90
N LEU A 405 12.70 -6.32 16.49
CA LEU A 405 12.68 -5.59 15.20
C LEU A 405 12.89 -4.07 15.37
N LYS A 406 13.63 -3.67 16.41
CA LYS A 406 13.88 -2.25 16.72
C LYS A 406 14.71 -1.51 15.65
N THR A 407 15.50 -2.21 14.84
CA THR A 407 16.45 -1.63 13.88
C THR A 407 16.01 -1.81 12.42
N THR A 408 16.15 -0.75 11.61
CA THR A 408 15.71 -0.72 10.20
C THR A 408 16.66 -1.40 9.21
N ALA A 409 17.81 -1.90 9.65
CA ALA A 409 18.89 -2.37 8.78
C ALA A 409 18.54 -3.68 8.05
N ASP A 410 17.66 -4.50 8.63
CA ASP A 410 17.41 -5.87 8.17
C ASP A 410 16.18 -6.01 7.27
N LEU A 411 15.42 -4.92 7.03
CA LEU A 411 14.30 -4.89 6.09
C LEU A 411 14.81 -4.93 4.64
N GLN A 412 15.40 -6.06 4.26
CA GLN A 412 15.75 -6.36 2.88
C GLN A 412 14.48 -6.34 2.05
N GLN A 413 14.47 -5.45 1.05
CA GLN A 413 13.45 -5.40 0.03
C GLN A 413 13.46 -6.75 -0.69
N GLU A 414 12.32 -7.46 -0.73
CA GLU A 414 12.24 -8.72 -1.49
C GLU A 414 12.78 -8.51 -2.91
N GLU A 415 13.55 -9.48 -3.40
CA GLU A 415 14.01 -9.47 -4.78
C GLU A 415 12.81 -9.34 -5.73
N LYS A 416 12.98 -8.59 -6.81
CA LYS A 416 11.93 -8.45 -7.82
C LYS A 416 11.64 -9.83 -8.40
N ARG A 417 10.45 -10.36 -8.10
CA ARG A 417 10.03 -11.69 -8.56
C ARG A 417 9.76 -11.69 -10.06
N GLU A 418 9.38 -10.54 -10.60
CA GLU A 418 9.09 -10.30 -12.00
C GLU A 418 10.34 -9.80 -12.74
N ARG A 419 10.49 -10.16 -14.03
CA ARG A 419 11.66 -9.82 -14.85
C ARG A 419 11.49 -8.49 -15.60
N ASN A 420 10.25 -8.05 -15.81
CA ASN A 420 9.93 -6.83 -16.57
C ASN A 420 8.57 -6.22 -16.16
N ILE A 421 8.31 -4.99 -16.64
CA ILE A 421 7.10 -4.22 -16.31
C ILE A 421 5.82 -4.91 -16.80
N LEU A 422 5.85 -5.58 -17.97
CA LEU A 422 4.69 -6.23 -18.55
C LEU A 422 4.32 -7.51 -17.78
N GLU A 423 5.31 -8.24 -17.29
CA GLU A 423 5.13 -9.37 -16.39
C GLU A 423 4.52 -8.93 -15.05
N ALA A 424 5.00 -7.82 -14.46
CA ALA A 424 4.40 -7.24 -13.26
C ALA A 424 2.94 -6.78 -13.47
N ALA A 425 2.64 -6.18 -14.62
CA ALA A 425 1.27 -5.83 -15.00
C ALA A 425 0.37 -7.08 -15.11
N ALA A 426 0.84 -8.12 -15.80
CA ALA A 426 0.12 -9.37 -15.98
C ALA A 426 -0.08 -10.15 -14.67
N ALA A 427 0.94 -10.16 -13.79
CA ALA A 427 0.86 -10.74 -12.45
C ALA A 427 -0.17 -10.01 -11.58
N GLY A 428 -0.15 -8.68 -11.56
CA GLY A 428 -1.13 -7.87 -10.82
C GLY A 428 -2.57 -8.06 -11.31
N ALA A 429 -2.77 -8.10 -12.62
CA ALA A 429 -4.07 -8.42 -13.21
C ALA A 429 -4.52 -9.84 -12.82
N SER A 430 -3.63 -10.84 -12.89
CA SER A 430 -3.95 -12.24 -12.56
C SER A 430 -4.28 -12.44 -11.07
N ALA A 431 -3.52 -11.80 -10.17
CA ALA A 431 -3.78 -11.84 -8.73
C ALA A 431 -5.16 -11.28 -8.36
N SER A 432 -5.61 -10.24 -9.10
CA SER A 432 -6.91 -9.61 -8.86
C SER A 432 -8.11 -10.52 -9.19
N ILE A 433 -7.96 -11.55 -10.03
CA ILE A 433 -9.06 -12.44 -10.46
C ILE A 433 -9.75 -13.07 -9.25
N LYS A 434 -8.97 -13.63 -8.31
CA LYS A 434 -9.51 -14.25 -7.10
C LYS A 434 -10.17 -13.22 -6.18
N LEU A 435 -9.59 -12.02 -6.08
CA LEU A 435 -10.13 -10.93 -5.26
C LEU A 435 -11.47 -10.43 -5.81
N VAL A 436 -11.56 -10.22 -7.13
CA VAL A 436 -12.80 -9.83 -7.83
C VAL A 436 -13.88 -10.91 -7.72
N ALA A 437 -13.53 -12.18 -7.94
CA ALA A 437 -14.46 -13.30 -7.78
C ALA A 437 -15.00 -13.40 -6.35
N ASN A 438 -14.14 -13.24 -5.34
CA ASN A 438 -14.54 -13.22 -3.93
C ASN A 438 -15.47 -12.04 -3.61
N ILE A 439 -15.19 -10.83 -4.11
CA ILE A 439 -16.05 -9.66 -3.92
C ILE A 439 -17.45 -9.91 -4.52
N ALA A 440 -17.51 -10.40 -5.76
CA ALA A 440 -18.77 -10.69 -6.44
C ALA A 440 -19.58 -11.77 -5.71
N ALA A 441 -18.96 -12.90 -5.39
CA ALA A 441 -19.61 -14.02 -4.70
C ALA A 441 -20.12 -13.62 -3.31
N ASN A 442 -19.31 -12.91 -2.52
CA ASN A 442 -19.70 -12.47 -1.18
C ASN A 442 -20.84 -11.46 -1.22
N LEU A 443 -20.86 -10.52 -2.17
CA LEU A 443 -21.96 -9.54 -2.27
C LEU A 443 -23.28 -10.20 -2.70
N ILE A 444 -23.24 -11.14 -3.65
CA ILE A 444 -24.42 -11.94 -4.03
C ILE A 444 -24.94 -12.70 -2.80
N ALA A 445 -24.06 -13.40 -2.09
CA ALA A 445 -24.42 -14.19 -0.91
C ALA A 445 -24.97 -13.33 0.24
N PHE A 446 -24.29 -12.24 0.60
CA PHE A 446 -24.71 -11.40 1.72
C PHE A 446 -25.96 -10.57 1.44
N ILE A 447 -26.18 -10.08 0.21
CA ILE A 447 -27.41 -9.35 -0.13
C ILE A 447 -28.60 -10.32 -0.16
N ALA A 448 -28.45 -11.51 -0.74
CA ALA A 448 -29.50 -12.54 -0.69
C ALA A 448 -29.81 -13.00 0.74
N MET A 449 -28.78 -13.17 1.58
CA MET A 449 -28.95 -13.51 2.99
C MET A 449 -29.62 -12.38 3.78
N LEU A 450 -29.29 -11.11 3.50
CA LEU A 450 -29.93 -9.94 4.11
C LEU A 450 -31.43 -9.94 3.84
N GLU A 451 -31.84 -10.12 2.58
CA GLU A 451 -33.26 -10.16 2.20
C GLU A 451 -34.00 -11.39 2.77
N PHE A 452 -33.34 -12.54 2.85
CA PHE A 452 -33.88 -13.70 3.56
C PHE A 452 -34.12 -13.41 5.05
N VAL A 453 -33.13 -12.82 5.73
CA VAL A 453 -33.26 -12.43 7.15
C VAL A 453 -34.34 -11.35 7.34
N ASN A 454 -34.47 -10.39 6.41
CA ASN A 454 -35.54 -9.39 6.43
C ASN A 454 -36.93 -10.04 6.29
N ALA A 455 -37.10 -10.98 5.37
CA ALA A 455 -38.36 -11.71 5.20
C ALA A 455 -38.73 -12.52 6.45
N VAL A 456 -37.76 -13.21 7.05
CA VAL A 456 -37.95 -13.96 8.31
C VAL A 456 -38.31 -13.02 9.47
N LEU A 457 -37.61 -11.89 9.61
CA LEU A 457 -37.89 -10.90 10.66
C LEU A 457 -39.25 -10.21 10.47
N SER A 458 -39.65 -9.89 9.24
CA SER A 458 -40.96 -9.33 8.92
C SER A 458 -42.08 -10.32 9.24
N TRP A 459 -41.86 -11.61 8.93
CA TRP A 459 -42.79 -12.70 9.30
C TRP A 459 -42.94 -12.82 10.83
N PHE A 460 -41.84 -12.84 11.59
CA PHE A 460 -41.90 -12.82 13.06
C PHE A 460 -42.56 -11.54 13.59
N GLY A 461 -42.21 -10.38 13.03
CA GLY A 461 -42.74 -9.07 13.39
C GLY A 461 -44.26 -8.95 13.18
N SER A 462 -44.81 -9.64 12.18
CA SER A 462 -46.25 -9.68 11.91
C SER A 462 -47.07 -10.21 13.09
N PHE A 463 -46.55 -11.20 13.85
CA PHE A 463 -47.20 -11.73 15.06
C PHE A 463 -47.20 -10.75 16.24
N VAL A 464 -46.27 -9.79 16.26
CA VAL A 464 -46.10 -8.79 17.34
C VAL A 464 -46.70 -7.43 16.94
N GLY A 465 -47.35 -7.34 15.77
CA GLY A 465 -47.93 -6.10 15.25
C GLY A 465 -46.90 -5.12 14.65
N VAL A 466 -45.67 -5.57 14.38
CA VAL A 466 -44.59 -4.79 13.77
C VAL A 466 -44.15 -5.45 12.44
N PRO A 467 -44.99 -5.45 11.39
CA PRO A 467 -44.71 -6.15 10.14
C PRO A 467 -43.53 -5.54 9.37
N THR A 468 -43.14 -4.31 9.66
CA THR A 468 -41.98 -3.62 9.06
C THR A 468 -40.64 -4.03 9.68
N LEU A 469 -40.61 -4.93 10.66
CA LEU A 469 -39.38 -5.36 11.31
C LEU A 469 -38.38 -5.96 10.30
N SER A 470 -37.21 -5.36 10.19
CA SER A 470 -36.13 -5.80 9.29
C SER A 470 -34.78 -5.77 10.00
N PHE A 471 -33.77 -6.42 9.41
CA PHE A 471 -32.42 -6.44 9.96
C PHE A 471 -31.83 -5.02 9.99
N GLN A 472 -32.09 -4.19 8.97
CA GLN A 472 -31.61 -2.81 8.95
C GLN A 472 -32.19 -1.97 10.08
N ILE A 473 -33.46 -2.21 10.48
CA ILE A 473 -34.07 -1.51 11.63
C ILE A 473 -33.46 -1.97 12.96
N ILE A 474 -33.22 -3.28 13.13
CA ILE A 474 -32.55 -3.78 14.33
C ILE A 474 -31.14 -3.18 14.44
N CYS A 475 -30.38 -3.18 13.34
CA CYS A 475 -29.07 -2.56 13.28
C CYS A 475 -29.11 -1.04 13.51
N SER A 476 -30.13 -0.31 13.02
CA SER A 476 -30.20 1.13 13.22
C SER A 476 -30.40 1.49 14.70
N TYR A 477 -31.24 0.75 15.45
CA TYR A 477 -31.39 0.94 16.90
C TYR A 477 -30.15 0.51 17.68
N VAL A 478 -29.55 -0.65 17.36
CA VAL A 478 -28.34 -1.16 18.05
C VAL A 478 -27.13 -0.25 17.83
N LEU A 479 -26.96 0.29 16.62
CA LEU A 479 -25.85 1.18 16.27
C LEU A 479 -26.16 2.66 16.49
N MET A 480 -27.40 3.04 16.86
CA MET A 480 -27.79 4.43 17.12
C MET A 480 -26.85 5.16 18.09
N PRO A 481 -26.40 4.59 19.23
CA PRO A 481 -25.49 5.29 20.14
C PRO A 481 -24.13 5.55 19.47
N LEU A 482 -23.60 4.56 18.75
CA LEU A 482 -22.34 4.66 18.02
C LEU A 482 -22.42 5.73 16.92
N ALA A 483 -23.50 5.72 16.15
CA ALA A 483 -23.78 6.69 15.11
C ALA A 483 -23.93 8.11 15.69
N TYR A 484 -24.62 8.29 16.83
CA TYR A 484 -24.78 9.59 17.48
C TYR A 484 -23.46 10.19 17.97
N TYR A 485 -22.56 9.37 18.53
CA TYR A 485 -21.25 9.84 18.99
C TYR A 485 -20.24 10.11 17.88
N ILE A 486 -20.36 9.45 16.72
CA ILE A 486 -19.53 9.72 15.53
C ILE A 486 -20.11 10.90 14.73
N CYS A 487 -21.40 10.84 14.46
CA CYS A 487 -22.10 11.65 13.48
C CYS A 487 -23.08 12.62 14.15
N LEU A 488 -22.57 13.80 14.51
CA LEU A 488 -23.37 15.02 14.60
C LEU A 488 -22.78 16.11 13.70
N MET A 489 -22.47 15.71 12.47
CA MET A 489 -22.01 16.54 11.35
C MET A 489 -22.66 16.13 10.01
N CYS A 490 -23.97 15.82 10.04
CA CYS A 490 -24.85 15.95 8.87
C CYS A 490 -25.89 17.03 9.17
#